data_AF-A0A351MHE3-F1
#
_entry.id   AF-A0A351MHE3-F1
#
_cell.length_a   1.000
_cell.length_b   1.000
_cell.length_c   1.000
_cell.angle_alpha   90.00
_cell.angle_beta   90.00
_cell.angle_gamma   90.00
#
_symmetry.space_group_name_H-M   'P 1'
#
loop_
_entity.id
_entity.type
_entity.pdbx_description
1 polymer ?
#
loop_
_entity_poly.entity_id
_entity_poly.type
_entity_poly.pdbx_seq_one_letter_code
_entity_poly.pdbx_strand_id
1 'polypeptide(L)'
;RERVRLVLGGPAAERLAVVRPAIAELARCSEVTISAAGCDEQALAAVVAGVDVYLPLAGLIDVEAERARLTKELEKAESDLEIQRRKLANESFVGKAPAAVVDGVRAREAELVEVAAHLRARLDALA
;
A
#
# COMPACT_ATOMS: atom_id res chain seq x y z
N ARG A 1 -6.78 -6.42 -15.35
CA ARG A 1 -7.26 -5.02 -15.38
C ARG A 1 -8.09 -4.84 -14.12
N GLU A 2 -7.65 -3.97 -13.24
CA GLU A 2 -8.25 -3.73 -11.92
C GLU A 2 -9.67 -3.16 -12.08
N ARG A 3 -10.61 -3.67 -11.29
CA ARG A 3 -12.01 -3.24 -11.29
C ARG A 3 -12.28 -2.40 -10.05
N VAL A 4 -13.01 -1.31 -10.22
CA VAL A 4 -13.19 -0.31 -9.15
C VAL A 4 -14.57 -0.40 -8.51
N ARG A 5 -14.70 -0.08 -7.22
CA ARG A 5 -16.01 0.15 -6.60
C ARG A 5 -16.46 1.58 -6.84
N LEU A 6 -17.75 1.81 -6.99
CA LEU A 6 -18.28 3.14 -7.24
C LEU A 6 -19.58 3.34 -6.47
N VAL A 7 -19.71 4.47 -5.77
CA VAL A 7 -20.92 4.85 -5.05
C VAL A 7 -21.48 6.12 -5.69
N LEU A 8 -22.76 6.09 -6.04
CA LEU A 8 -23.50 7.22 -6.61
C LEU A 8 -24.47 7.76 -5.56
N GLY A 9 -24.41 9.06 -5.29
CA GLY A 9 -25.25 9.72 -4.30
C GLY A 9 -25.88 11.01 -4.81
N GLY A 10 -26.65 11.65 -3.93
CA GLY A 10 -27.38 12.86 -4.26
C GLY A 10 -28.74 12.60 -4.93
N PRO A 11 -29.56 13.65 -5.08
CA PRO A 11 -30.98 13.53 -5.43
C PRO A 11 -31.22 13.02 -6.86
N ALA A 12 -30.26 13.16 -7.76
CA ALA A 12 -30.36 12.68 -9.13
C ALA A 12 -29.82 11.25 -9.33
N ALA A 13 -29.16 10.63 -8.34
CA ALA A 13 -28.51 9.33 -8.49
C ALA A 13 -29.50 8.19 -8.78
N GLU A 14 -30.71 8.24 -8.21
CA GLU A 14 -31.74 7.22 -8.43
C GLU A 14 -32.09 7.03 -9.91
N ARG A 15 -31.99 8.11 -10.71
CA ARG A 15 -32.25 8.05 -12.15
C ARG A 15 -31.23 7.17 -12.89
N LEU A 16 -30.03 7.01 -12.33
CA LEU A 16 -28.97 6.17 -12.89
C LEU A 16 -29.14 4.69 -12.55
N ALA A 17 -30.10 4.32 -11.69
CA ALA A 17 -30.38 2.92 -11.38
C ALA A 17 -30.68 2.09 -12.64
N VAL A 18 -31.40 2.68 -13.60
CA VAL A 18 -31.78 2.03 -14.87
C VAL A 18 -30.56 1.71 -15.74
N VAL A 19 -29.54 2.57 -15.74
CA VAL A 19 -28.32 2.42 -16.57
C VAL A 19 -27.13 1.86 -15.78
N ARG A 20 -27.34 1.43 -14.54
CA ARG A 20 -26.30 0.88 -13.65
C ARG A 20 -25.45 -0.22 -14.30
N PRO A 21 -26.00 -1.20 -15.03
CA PRO A 21 -25.18 -2.22 -15.70
C PRO A 21 -24.21 -1.63 -16.75
N ALA A 22 -24.69 -0.66 -17.52
CA ALA A 22 -23.87 0.03 -18.52
C ALA A 22 -22.76 0.85 -17.86
N ILE A 23 -23.05 1.53 -16.74
CA ILE A 23 -22.04 2.23 -15.93
C ILE A 23 -20.98 1.23 -15.44
N ALA A 24 -21.40 0.09 -14.89
CA ALA A 24 -20.47 -0.92 -14.39
C ALA A 24 -19.56 -1.47 -15.49
N GLU A 25 -20.07 -1.68 -16.70
CA GLU A 25 -19.29 -2.18 -17.82
C GLU A 25 -18.33 -1.13 -18.39
N LEU A 26 -18.83 0.07 -18.66
CA LEU A 26 -18.06 1.16 -19.28
C LEU A 26 -16.96 1.71 -18.35
N ALA A 27 -17.28 1.85 -17.06
CA ALA A 27 -16.32 2.32 -16.04
C ALA A 27 -15.50 1.18 -15.42
N ARG A 28 -15.72 -0.07 -15.86
CA ARG A 28 -15.06 -1.29 -15.33
C ARG A 28 -15.19 -1.43 -13.82
N CYS A 29 -16.39 -1.22 -13.32
CA CYS A 29 -16.66 -1.39 -11.91
C CYS A 29 -16.74 -2.88 -11.55
N SER A 30 -16.27 -3.22 -10.35
CA SER A 30 -16.60 -4.47 -9.67
C SER A 30 -17.99 -4.38 -9.06
N GLU A 31 -18.37 -3.19 -8.60
CA GLU A 31 -19.63 -2.91 -7.94
C GLU A 31 -20.05 -1.44 -8.17
N VAL A 32 -21.34 -1.20 -8.36
CA VAL A 32 -21.93 0.14 -8.42
C VAL A 32 -23.09 0.22 -7.44
N THR A 33 -22.91 1.02 -6.40
CA THR A 33 -23.89 1.21 -5.32
C THR A 33 -24.55 2.58 -5.48
N ILE A 34 -25.86 2.66 -5.24
CA ILE A 34 -26.57 3.94 -5.16
C ILE A 34 -26.95 4.15 -3.70
N SER A 35 -26.51 5.26 -3.12
CA SER A 35 -26.68 5.57 -1.71
C SER A 35 -27.08 7.03 -1.52
N ALA A 36 -28.28 7.25 -0.98
CA ALA A 36 -28.74 8.59 -0.64
C ALA A 36 -27.90 9.23 0.48
N ALA A 37 -27.25 8.43 1.32
CA ALA A 37 -26.36 8.89 2.38
C ALA A 37 -24.94 9.22 1.88
N GLY A 38 -24.62 8.90 0.61
CA GLY A 38 -23.28 9.07 0.06
C GLY A 38 -22.35 7.89 0.41
N CYS A 39 -21.09 8.18 0.67
CA CYS A 39 -20.04 7.20 0.96
C CYS A 39 -19.35 7.50 2.30
N ASP A 40 -19.35 6.52 3.20
CA ASP A 40 -18.74 6.63 4.54
C ASP A 40 -17.26 6.19 4.55
N GLU A 41 -16.72 5.76 3.41
CA GLU A 41 -15.33 5.35 3.22
C GLU A 41 -14.47 6.54 2.74
N GLN A 42 -13.15 6.46 2.93
CA GLN A 42 -12.25 7.38 2.23
C GLN A 42 -12.40 7.20 0.71
N ALA A 43 -12.82 8.25 0.03
CA ALA A 43 -13.14 8.20 -1.39
C ALA A 43 -12.65 9.46 -2.11
N LEU A 44 -12.31 9.30 -3.39
CA LEU A 44 -12.29 10.44 -4.30
C LEU A 44 -13.74 10.79 -4.64
N ALA A 45 -14.12 12.05 -4.46
CA ALA A 45 -15.46 12.54 -4.70
C ALA A 45 -15.48 13.55 -5.85
N ALA A 46 -16.50 13.46 -6.70
CA ALA A 46 -16.80 14.43 -7.74
C ALA A 46 -18.31 14.62 -7.85
N VAL A 47 -18.75 15.79 -8.31
CA VAL A 47 -20.17 16.06 -8.59
C VAL A 47 -20.34 16.28 -10.09
N VAL A 48 -21.19 15.49 -10.72
CA VAL A 48 -21.47 15.58 -12.16
C VAL A 48 -22.97 15.60 -12.38
N ALA A 49 -23.48 16.68 -12.99
CA ALA A 49 -24.90 16.83 -13.32
C ALA A 49 -25.86 16.58 -12.12
N GLY A 50 -25.46 16.98 -10.91
CA GLY A 50 -26.25 16.80 -9.69
C GLY A 50 -26.21 15.39 -9.09
N VAL A 51 -25.29 14.55 -9.55
CA VAL A 51 -24.97 13.25 -8.97
C VAL A 51 -23.61 13.34 -8.30
N ASP A 52 -23.55 12.93 -7.04
CA ASP A 52 -22.30 12.74 -6.32
C ASP A 52 -21.71 11.39 -6.72
N VAL A 53 -20.45 11.38 -7.13
CA VAL A 53 -19.72 10.20 -7.56
C VAL A 53 -18.57 10.00 -6.59
N TYR A 54 -18.61 8.90 -5.85
CA TYR A 54 -17.57 8.49 -4.94
C TYR A 54 -16.87 7.26 -5.50
N LEU A 55 -15.54 7.31 -5.51
CA LEU A 55 -14.66 6.19 -5.79
C LEU A 55 -13.99 5.81 -4.46
N PRO A 56 -14.55 4.83 -3.70
CA PRO A 56 -13.91 4.32 -2.50
C PRO A 56 -12.49 3.88 -2.82
N LEU A 57 -11.54 4.37 -2.02
CA LEU A 57 -10.13 4.04 -2.18
C LEU A 57 -9.79 2.68 -1.59
N ALA A 58 -10.59 2.21 -0.63
CA ALA A 58 -10.44 0.88 -0.05
C ALA A 58 -10.75 -0.20 -1.12
N GLY A 59 -9.80 -1.11 -1.33
CA GLY A 59 -9.92 -2.21 -2.30
C GLY A 59 -9.50 -1.86 -3.74
N LEU A 60 -9.03 -0.63 -4.01
CA LEU A 60 -8.32 -0.31 -5.27
C LEU A 60 -6.88 -0.82 -5.29
N ILE A 61 -6.33 -1.13 -4.11
CA ILE A 61 -5.07 -1.83 -3.91
C ILE A 61 -5.47 -3.10 -3.15
N ASP A 62 -5.01 -4.26 -3.61
CA ASP A 62 -5.10 -5.50 -2.82
C ASP A 62 -4.19 -5.33 -1.59
N VAL A 63 -4.76 -4.82 -0.50
CA VAL A 63 -4.04 -4.50 0.75
C VAL A 63 -3.40 -5.74 1.33
N GLU A 64 -4.03 -6.91 1.18
CA GLU A 64 -3.45 -8.18 1.62
C GLU A 64 -2.23 -8.57 0.78
N ALA A 65 -2.32 -8.45 -0.55
CA ALA A 65 -1.18 -8.70 -1.42
C ALA A 65 -0.04 -7.69 -1.23
N GLU A 66 -0.37 -6.40 -1.04
CA GLU A 66 0.60 -5.34 -0.75
C GLU A 66 1.28 -5.57 0.60
N ARG A 67 0.50 -5.88 1.64
CA ARG A 67 1.01 -6.25 2.97
C ARG A 67 1.92 -7.47 2.87
N ALA A 68 1.48 -8.54 2.20
CA ALA A 68 2.29 -9.74 2.03
C ALA A 68 3.62 -9.46 1.31
N ARG A 69 3.61 -8.62 0.27
CA ARG A 69 4.84 -8.21 -0.43
C ARG A 69 5.77 -7.42 0.48
N LEU A 70 5.25 -6.40 1.16
CA LEU A 70 6.04 -5.55 2.06
C LEU A 70 6.59 -6.33 3.27
N THR A 71 5.82 -7.25 3.84
CA THR A 71 6.29 -8.15 4.90
C THR A 71 7.47 -9.00 4.41
N LYS A 72 7.37 -9.57 3.22
CA LYS A 72 8.47 -10.36 2.64
C LYS A 72 9.72 -9.53 2.35
N GLU A 73 9.55 -8.30 1.88
CA GLU A 73 10.67 -7.36 1.70
C GLU A 73 11.32 -7.00 3.05
N LEU A 74 10.51 -6.77 4.09
CA LEU A 74 10.97 -6.48 5.44
C LEU A 74 11.76 -7.66 6.04
N GLU A 75 11.21 -8.87 5.98
CA GLU A 75 11.87 -10.10 6.47
C GLU A 75 13.25 -10.30 5.82
N LYS A 76 13.35 -10.03 4.51
CA LYS A 76 14.62 -10.11 3.80
C LYS A 76 15.61 -9.04 4.28
N ALA A 77 15.16 -7.79 4.43
CA ALA A 77 16.00 -6.71 4.93
C ALA A 77 16.48 -6.97 6.36
N GLU A 78 15.60 -7.49 7.23
CA GLU A 78 15.92 -7.86 8.60
C GLU A 78 16.91 -9.03 8.68
N SER A 79 16.75 -10.04 7.83
CA SER A 79 17.70 -11.16 7.76
C SER A 79 19.09 -10.71 7.29
N ASP A 80 19.15 -9.87 6.25
CA ASP A 80 20.41 -9.29 5.76
C ASP A 80 21.07 -8.40 6.83
N LEU A 81 20.26 -7.65 7.58
CA LEU A 81 20.72 -6.80 8.68
C LEU A 81 21.31 -7.64 9.82
N GLU A 82 20.65 -8.74 10.18
CA GLU A 82 21.15 -9.66 11.19
C GLU A 82 22.51 -10.25 10.80
N ILE A 83 22.70 -10.59 9.52
CA ILE A 83 23.99 -11.08 9.02
C ILE A 83 25.09 -10.02 9.20
N GLN A 84 24.83 -8.75 8.86
CA GLN A 84 25.84 -7.70 9.04
C GLN A 84 26.13 -7.46 10.53
N ARG A 85 25.09 -7.43 11.38
CA ARG A 85 25.25 -7.30 12.84
C ARG A 85 26.06 -8.44 13.44
N ARG A 86 25.84 -9.68 13.01
CA ARG A 86 26.64 -10.84 13.45
C ARG A 86 28.12 -10.69 13.05
N LYS A 87 28.42 -10.16 11.86
CA LYS A 87 29.80 -9.86 11.46
C LYS A 87 30.43 -8.80 12.34
N LEU A 88 29.70 -7.72 12.63
CA LEU A 88 30.19 -6.60 13.46
C LEU A 88 30.31 -6.95 14.94
N ALA A 89 29.49 -7.89 15.44
CA ALA A 89 29.62 -8.43 16.79
C ALA A 89 30.80 -9.39 16.95
N ASN A 90 31.34 -9.93 15.85
CA ASN A 90 32.50 -10.81 15.88
C ASN A 90 33.80 -10.00 16.02
N GLU A 91 34.35 -9.97 17.23
CA GLU A 91 35.60 -9.26 17.54
C GLU A 91 36.79 -9.72 16.67
N SER A 92 36.84 -11.00 16.26
CA SER A 92 37.88 -11.49 15.35
C SER A 92 37.72 -10.93 13.94
N PHE A 93 36.49 -10.63 13.49
CA PHE A 93 36.26 -9.96 12.21
C PHE A 93 36.66 -8.49 12.31
N VAL A 94 36.18 -7.78 13.34
CA VAL A 94 36.46 -6.35 13.53
C VAL A 94 37.95 -6.09 13.75
N GLY A 95 38.64 -6.97 14.48
CA GLY A 95 40.05 -6.81 14.81
C GLY A 95 41.03 -7.27 13.73
N LYS A 96 40.63 -8.14 12.79
CA LYS A 96 41.54 -8.72 11.78
C LYS A 96 41.21 -8.34 10.34
N ALA A 97 39.97 -7.97 10.04
CA ALA A 97 39.60 -7.56 8.69
C ALA A 97 40.17 -6.16 8.36
N PRO A 98 40.49 -5.87 7.09
CA PRO A 98 40.88 -4.52 6.69
C PRO A 98 39.79 -3.50 7.04
N ALA A 99 40.20 -2.30 7.45
CA ALA A 99 39.27 -1.22 7.84
C ALA A 99 38.19 -0.96 6.78
N ALA A 100 38.57 -0.89 5.49
CA ALA A 100 37.63 -0.71 4.39
C ALA A 100 36.53 -1.80 4.30
N VAL A 101 36.84 -3.04 4.71
CA VAL A 101 35.86 -4.13 4.73
C VAL A 101 34.90 -3.96 5.91
N VAL A 102 35.41 -3.61 7.09
CA VAL A 102 34.58 -3.34 8.29
C VAL A 102 33.67 -2.13 8.05
N ASP A 103 34.21 -1.06 7.47
CA ASP A 103 33.45 0.15 7.13
C ASP A 103 32.38 -0.13 6.09
N GLY A 104 32.66 -0.96 5.08
CA GLY A 104 31.65 -1.41 4.12
C GLY A 104 30.52 -2.19 4.77
N VAL A 105 30.81 -3.05 5.75
CA VAL A 105 29.77 -3.78 6.50
C VAL A 105 28.95 -2.82 7.38
N ARG A 106 29.57 -1.83 8.04
CA ARG A 106 28.86 -0.80 8.82
C ARG A 106 27.97 0.08 7.95
N ALA A 107 28.46 0.50 6.79
CA ALA A 107 27.66 1.27 5.83
C ALA A 107 26.44 0.46 5.35
N ARG A 108 26.65 -0.83 5.06
CA ARG A 108 25.55 -1.73 4.68
C ARG A 108 24.55 -1.96 5.80
N GLU A 109 25.02 -2.08 7.05
CA GLU A 109 24.13 -2.15 8.21
C GLU A 109 23.24 -0.90 8.30
N ALA A 110 23.83 0.29 8.23
CA ALA A 110 23.09 1.55 8.31
C ALA A 110 22.04 1.67 7.19
N GLU A 111 22.39 1.33 5.95
CA GLU A 111 21.45 1.32 4.83
C GLU A 111 20.28 0.35 5.08
N LEU A 112 20.55 -0.85 5.58
CA LEU A 112 19.51 -1.84 5.87
C LEU A 112 18.60 -1.42 7.03
N VAL A 113 19.13 -0.68 8.02
CA VAL A 113 18.32 -0.10 9.11
C VAL A 113 17.30 0.89 8.55
N GLU A 114 17.74 1.82 7.68
CA GLU A 114 16.84 2.80 7.05
C GLU A 114 15.78 2.14 6.17
N VAL A 115 16.19 1.16 5.35
CA VAL A 115 15.26 0.39 4.51
C VAL A 115 14.21 -0.32 5.36
N ALA A 116 14.63 -1.03 6.42
CA ALA A 116 13.70 -1.73 7.30
C ALA A 116 12.75 -0.76 8.02
N ALA A 117 13.23 0.40 8.46
CA ALA A 117 12.39 1.44 9.07
C ALA A 117 11.33 1.96 8.10
N HIS A 118 11.70 2.26 6.86
CA HIS A 118 10.77 2.72 5.84
C HIS A 118 9.73 1.65 5.46
N LEU A 119 10.14 0.38 5.37
CA LEU A 119 9.21 -0.73 5.12
C LEU A 119 8.21 -0.93 6.27
N ARG A 120 8.65 -0.83 7.53
CA ARG A 120 7.75 -0.89 8.70
C ARG A 120 6.74 0.26 8.70
N ALA A 121 7.20 1.50 8.47
CA ALA A 121 6.31 2.66 8.41
C ALA A 121 5.23 2.50 7.31
N ARG A 122 5.59 1.92 6.16
CA ARG A 122 4.62 1.61 5.09
C ARG A 122 3.64 0.50 5.49
N LEU A 123 4.09 -0.53 6.20
CA LEU A 123 3.21 -1.59 6.71
C LEU A 123 2.23 -1.07 7.77
N ASP A 124 2.68 -0.18 8.65
CA ASP A 124 1.85 0.46 9.68
C ASP A 124 0.77 1.36 9.06
N ALA A 125 1.11 2.07 7.97
CA ALA A 125 0.14 2.88 7.23
C ALA A 125 -0.95 2.05 6.51
N LEU A 126 -0.75 0.73 6.39
CA LEU A 126 -1.72 -0.20 5.81
C LEU A 126 -2.50 -0.98 6.89
N ALA A 127 -2.18 -0.82 8.18
CA ALA A 127 -2.89 -1.45 9.30
C ALA A 127 -4.21 -0.74 9.60
#